data_AF-A0A943GED4-F1
#
_entry.id   AF-A0A943GED4-F1
#
_cell.length_a   1.000
_cell.length_b   1.000
_cell.length_c   1.000
_cell.angle_alpha   90.00
_cell.angle_beta   90.00
_cell.angle_gamma   90.00
#
_symmetry.space_group_name_H-M   'P 1'
#
loop_
_entity.id
_entity.type
_entity.pdbx_description
1 polymer ?
#
loop_
_entity_poly.entity_id
_entity_poly.type
_entity_poly.pdbx_seq_one_letter_code
_entity_poly.pdbx_strand_id
1 'polypeptide(L)'
;FAMPEFPGYTGPASSDCWLIKVKAVTHRKNPIMQTCIGPSEEHVSMAGIQTLERIEYKIKLSFAEYIIFVMKIGKDFNIVFSGGEREHIGCTVLSLPRPSLSDEKKLSATSSVINIIGHKDEYICRYIGESFAKKYNSVVVCSGGFHIDNISKKQIEELKNSVRELIEKI
;
A
#
# COMPACT_ATOMS: atom_id res chain seq x y z
N PHE A 1 -8.60 11.61 25.45
CA PHE A 1 -9.11 10.87 24.29
C PHE A 1 -8.32 11.27 23.06
N ALA A 2 -8.06 10.34 22.12
CA ALA A 2 -7.31 10.60 20.89
C ALA A 2 -8.24 10.97 19.73
N MET A 3 -8.97 10.00 19.18
CA MET A 3 -9.91 10.19 18.07
C MET A 3 -10.98 9.09 18.04
N PRO A 4 -12.09 9.27 17.30
CA PRO A 4 -13.05 8.20 17.02
C PRO A 4 -12.39 7.00 16.31
N GLU A 5 -12.67 5.80 16.80
CA GLU A 5 -12.14 4.53 16.27
C GLU A 5 -13.19 3.79 15.44
N PHE A 6 -12.74 2.82 14.63
CA PHE A 6 -13.59 2.05 13.71
C PHE A 6 -14.79 1.37 14.37
N PRO A 7 -14.75 0.92 15.64
CA PRO A 7 -15.91 0.33 16.28
C PRO A 7 -16.95 1.36 16.74
N GLY A 8 -16.72 2.66 16.52
CA GLY A 8 -17.68 3.74 16.79
C GLY A 8 -17.54 4.42 18.16
N TYR A 9 -16.51 4.10 18.95
CA TYR A 9 -16.20 4.79 20.20
C TYR A 9 -14.97 5.70 20.06
N THR A 10 -14.73 6.59 21.02
CA THR A 10 -13.53 7.45 21.03
C THR A 10 -12.41 6.80 21.85
N GLY A 11 -11.26 6.56 21.22
CA GLY A 11 -10.09 5.92 21.83
C GLY A 11 -9.43 6.75 22.94
N PRO A 12 -8.81 6.11 23.95
CA PRO A 12 -7.96 6.81 24.91
C PRO A 12 -6.71 7.38 24.22
N ALA A 13 -6.08 8.40 24.81
CA ALA A 13 -4.80 8.89 24.29
C ALA A 13 -3.70 7.89 24.67
N SER A 14 -2.85 7.51 23.70
CA SER A 14 -1.67 6.68 23.98
C SER A 14 -0.62 7.49 24.75
N SER A 15 -0.02 6.87 25.78
CA SER A 15 1.16 7.42 26.48
C SER A 15 2.44 7.29 25.66
N ASP A 16 2.46 6.41 24.67
CA ASP A 16 3.64 6.03 23.89
C ASP A 16 3.51 6.44 22.42
N CYS A 17 3.41 7.74 22.17
CA CYS A 17 3.35 8.30 20.82
C CYS A 17 4.76 8.60 20.29
N TRP A 18 5.12 8.00 19.15
CA TRP A 18 6.40 8.29 18.51
C TRP A 18 6.37 9.65 17.79
N LEU A 19 7.44 10.42 17.94
CA LEU A 19 7.51 11.81 17.46
C LEU A 19 8.12 11.87 16.06
N ILE A 20 7.31 12.23 15.07
CA ILE A 20 7.76 12.44 13.68
C ILE A 20 8.35 13.84 13.54
N LYS A 21 9.67 13.94 13.32
CA LYS A 21 10.33 15.21 13.00
C LYS A 21 10.27 15.49 11.50
N VAL A 22 9.29 16.28 11.08
CA VAL A 22 9.14 16.72 9.68
C VAL A 22 10.33 17.58 9.27
N LYS A 23 10.99 17.22 8.16
CA LYS A 23 12.11 17.99 7.58
C LYS A 23 11.69 18.89 6.43
N ALA A 24 10.71 18.45 5.66
CA ALA A 24 10.13 19.20 4.55
C ALA A 24 8.71 18.71 4.31
N VAL A 25 7.87 19.57 3.73
CA VAL A 25 6.54 19.24 3.20
C VAL A 25 6.53 19.64 1.74
N THR A 26 6.19 18.71 0.85
CA THR A 26 6.13 18.95 -0.59
C THR A 26 4.71 18.75 -1.09
N HIS A 27 4.23 19.65 -1.95
CA HIS A 27 2.88 19.59 -2.50
C HIS A 27 2.79 20.26 -3.88
N ARG A 28 1.69 20.01 -4.61
CA ARG A 28 1.38 20.69 -5.88
C ARG A 28 0.82 22.10 -5.67
N LYS A 29 0.76 22.92 -6.73
CA LYS A 29 0.02 24.19 -6.72
C LYS A 29 -1.48 23.90 -6.50
N ASN A 30 -2.11 24.59 -5.55
CA ASN A 30 -3.47 24.32 -5.05
C ASN A 30 -3.62 22.87 -4.53
N PRO A 31 -3.03 22.55 -3.36
CA PRO A 31 -3.08 21.20 -2.80
C PRO A 31 -4.51 20.83 -2.39
N ILE A 32 -4.85 19.55 -2.53
CA ILE A 32 -6.04 18.96 -1.90
C ILE A 32 -5.55 18.21 -0.67
N MET A 33 -6.04 18.59 0.50
CA MET A 33 -5.82 17.84 1.73
C MET A 33 -6.91 16.78 1.83
N GLN A 34 -6.54 15.52 1.60
CA GLN A 34 -7.44 14.40 1.78
C GLN A 34 -7.36 13.91 3.22
N THR A 35 -8.51 13.80 3.86
CA THR A 35 -8.68 13.28 5.22
C THR A 35 -9.99 12.48 5.25
N CYS A 36 -10.19 11.69 6.29
CA CYS A 36 -11.43 10.97 6.54
C CYS A 36 -12.20 11.64 7.68
N ILE A 37 -13.54 11.58 7.63
CA ILE A 37 -14.38 12.03 8.74
C ILE A 37 -14.74 10.80 9.56
N GLY A 38 -14.08 10.65 10.70
CA GLY A 38 -14.04 9.38 11.42
C GLY A 38 -13.25 8.31 10.64
N PRO A 39 -13.33 7.03 11.07
CA PRO A 39 -12.80 5.89 10.34
C PRO A 39 -13.74 5.40 9.22
N SER A 40 -15.06 5.39 9.48
CA SER A 40 -16.17 5.19 8.52
C SER A 40 -15.95 4.09 7.44
N GLU A 41 -16.59 4.22 6.28
CA GLU A 41 -16.48 3.34 5.10
C GLU A 41 -15.06 3.30 4.52
N GLU A 42 -14.23 4.33 4.70
CA GLU A 42 -12.84 4.32 4.25
C GLU A 42 -12.00 3.30 5.03
N HIS A 43 -12.23 3.17 6.33
CA HIS A 43 -11.62 2.12 7.14
C HIS A 43 -12.14 0.74 6.74
N VAL A 44 -13.43 0.59 6.38
CA VAL A 44 -13.96 -0.67 5.85
C VAL A 44 -13.37 -0.99 4.48
N SER A 45 -13.17 0.01 3.62
CA SER A 45 -12.54 -0.18 2.30
C SER A 45 -11.04 -0.54 2.40
N MET A 46 -10.36 -0.07 3.45
CA MET A 46 -8.94 -0.35 3.71
C MET A 46 -8.71 -1.60 4.58
N ALA A 47 -9.61 -1.94 5.49
CA ALA A 47 -9.45 -3.01 6.49
C ALA A 47 -10.50 -4.14 6.39
N GLY A 48 -11.59 -3.95 5.64
CA GLY A 48 -12.78 -4.79 5.64
C GLY A 48 -12.88 -5.81 4.51
N ILE A 49 -12.42 -7.02 4.81
CA ILE A 49 -12.96 -8.36 4.44
C ILE A 49 -12.76 -8.88 3.00
N GLN A 50 -12.03 -9.99 2.95
CA GLN A 50 -11.81 -10.89 1.83
C GLN A 50 -12.69 -12.15 1.97
N THR A 51 -13.76 -12.26 1.18
CA THR A 51 -14.51 -13.52 0.97
C THR A 51 -14.74 -13.85 -0.51
N LEU A 52 -14.18 -13.03 -1.42
CA LEU A 52 -14.27 -13.24 -2.87
C LEU A 52 -13.12 -14.11 -3.38
N GLU A 53 -13.29 -14.63 -4.60
CA GLU A 53 -12.20 -15.28 -5.34
C GLU A 53 -10.99 -14.35 -5.42
N ARG A 54 -9.86 -14.85 -4.94
CA ARG A 54 -8.57 -14.18 -4.99
C ARG A 54 -7.61 -15.00 -5.82
N ILE A 55 -6.76 -14.32 -6.58
CA ILE A 55 -5.64 -14.94 -7.27
C ILE A 55 -4.42 -14.83 -6.36
N GLU A 56 -3.75 -15.95 -6.13
CA GLU A 56 -2.53 -16.03 -5.34
C GLU A 56 -1.31 -16.19 -6.25
N TYR A 57 -0.34 -15.30 -6.10
CA TYR A 57 0.97 -15.40 -6.73
C TYR A 57 2.03 -15.64 -5.66
N LYS A 58 2.52 -16.86 -5.56
CA LYS A 58 3.58 -17.24 -4.63
C LYS A 58 4.93 -17.32 -5.35
N ILE A 59 5.89 -16.52 -4.91
CA ILE A 59 7.22 -16.40 -5.53
C ILE A 59 8.30 -16.71 -4.52
N LYS A 60 9.26 -17.53 -4.94
CA LYS A 60 10.43 -17.88 -4.16
C LYS A 60 11.62 -17.03 -4.58
N LEU A 61 12.25 -16.39 -3.60
CA LEU A 61 13.52 -15.67 -3.72
C LEU A 61 14.67 -16.60 -3.27
N SER A 62 15.91 -16.16 -3.48
CA SER A 62 17.10 -16.89 -3.02
C SER A 62 17.19 -17.03 -1.50
N PHE A 63 16.48 -16.17 -0.75
CA PHE A 63 16.59 -16.05 0.70
C PHE A 63 15.25 -16.12 1.45
N ALA A 64 14.12 -16.07 0.76
CA ALA A 64 12.78 -16.05 1.37
C ALA A 64 11.70 -16.35 0.32
N GLU A 65 10.43 -16.23 0.70
CA GLU A 65 9.30 -16.21 -0.22
C GLU A 65 8.41 -14.99 0.04
N TYR A 66 7.68 -14.57 -0.99
CA TYR A 66 6.58 -13.62 -0.85
C TYR A 66 5.37 -14.09 -1.62
N ILE A 67 4.22 -13.58 -1.21
CA ILE A 67 2.92 -13.87 -1.78
C ILE A 67 2.24 -12.54 -2.09
N ILE A 68 1.66 -12.43 -3.28
CA ILE A 68 0.73 -11.37 -3.63
C ILE A 68 -0.65 -11.98 -3.82
N PHE A 69 -1.60 -11.50 -3.02
CA PHE A 69 -3.02 -11.80 -3.20
C PHE A 69 -3.67 -10.67 -3.97
N VAL A 70 -4.27 -10.97 -5.10
CA VAL A 70 -5.02 -10.00 -5.91
C VAL A 70 -6.50 -10.35 -5.84
N MET A 71 -7.30 -9.40 -5.36
CA MET A 71 -8.74 -9.49 -5.34
C MET A 71 -9.35 -8.40 -6.22
N LYS A 72 -10.20 -8.81 -7.16
CA LYS A 72 -10.95 -7.87 -8.00
C LYS A 72 -12.30 -7.56 -7.34
N ILE A 73 -12.60 -6.29 -7.18
CA ILE A 73 -13.84 -5.78 -6.59
C ILE A 73 -14.55 -4.93 -7.65
N GLY A 74 -15.45 -5.56 -8.41
CA GLY A 74 -16.06 -4.90 -9.57
C GLY A 74 -15.00 -4.52 -10.60
N LYS A 75 -14.73 -3.21 -10.76
CA LYS A 75 -13.65 -2.71 -11.62
C LYS A 75 -12.34 -2.45 -10.87
N ASP A 76 -12.37 -2.41 -9.55
CA ASP A 76 -11.28 -1.99 -8.67
C ASP A 76 -10.52 -3.19 -8.08
N PHE A 77 -9.41 -2.94 -7.39
CA PHE A 77 -8.55 -4.01 -6.85
C PHE A 77 -8.18 -3.79 -5.38
N ASN A 78 -8.22 -4.87 -4.61
CA ASN A 78 -7.61 -4.96 -3.28
C ASN A 78 -6.46 -5.97 -3.35
N ILE A 79 -5.25 -5.52 -3.00
CA ILE A 79 -4.02 -6.29 -3.15
C ILE A 79 -3.31 -6.39 -1.81
N VAL A 80 -2.94 -7.60 -1.41
CA VAL A 80 -2.13 -7.83 -0.21
C VAL A 80 -0.77 -8.38 -0.62
N PHE A 81 0.28 -7.72 -0.15
CA PHE A 81 1.67 -8.16 -0.33
C PHE A 81 2.22 -8.64 1.01
N SER A 82 2.59 -9.91 1.11
CA SER A 82 3.15 -10.49 2.34
C SER A 82 4.40 -11.28 2.01
N GLY A 83 5.41 -11.27 2.88
CA GLY A 83 6.54 -12.18 2.73
C GLY A 83 7.63 -12.00 3.74
N GLY A 84 8.70 -12.77 3.55
CA GLY A 84 9.83 -12.84 4.47
C GLY A 84 9.59 -13.85 5.59
N GLU A 85 10.29 -13.67 6.69
CA GLU A 85 10.22 -14.54 7.88
C GLU A 85 9.08 -14.15 8.82
N ARG A 86 8.64 -12.88 8.76
CA ARG A 86 7.58 -12.34 9.62
C ARG A 86 6.61 -11.47 8.84
N GLU A 87 5.43 -12.02 8.60
CA GLU A 87 4.33 -11.30 8.00
C GLU A 87 3.85 -10.18 8.92
N HIS A 88 3.61 -9.00 8.34
CA HIS A 88 3.10 -7.83 9.05
C HIS A 88 2.53 -6.83 8.04
N ILE A 89 1.73 -5.89 8.52
CA ILE A 89 1.31 -4.73 7.73
C ILE A 89 2.27 -3.59 8.06
N GLY A 90 3.20 -3.32 7.14
CA GLY A 90 4.11 -2.18 7.24
C GLY A 90 3.54 -0.93 6.59
N CYS A 91 2.70 -1.08 5.56
CA CYS A 91 2.14 0.04 4.79
C CYS A 91 0.78 -0.30 4.18
N THR A 92 -0.04 0.74 3.95
CA THR A 92 -1.23 0.70 3.09
C THR A 92 -1.20 1.87 2.12
N VAL A 93 -1.43 1.59 0.84
CA VAL A 93 -1.40 2.56 -0.25
C VAL A 93 -2.70 2.51 -1.04
N LEU A 94 -3.40 3.64 -1.10
CA LEU A 94 -4.54 3.86 -1.99
C LEU A 94 -4.06 4.57 -3.25
N SER A 95 -4.21 3.95 -4.41
CA SER A 95 -3.77 4.46 -5.71
C SER A 95 -4.96 4.73 -6.63
N LEU A 96 -5.03 5.94 -7.18
CA LEU A 96 -6.08 6.40 -8.08
C LEU A 96 -5.50 6.65 -9.48
N PRO A 97 -6.10 6.11 -10.54
CA PRO A 97 -5.66 6.36 -11.90
C PRO A 97 -6.05 7.77 -12.32
N ARG A 98 -5.21 8.41 -13.13
CA ARG A 98 -5.50 9.72 -13.73
C ARG A 98 -4.71 9.90 -15.02
N PRO A 99 -5.11 10.82 -15.91
CA PRO A 99 -4.25 11.24 -17.02
C PRO A 99 -2.88 11.74 -16.50
N SER A 100 -1.80 11.46 -17.23
CA SER A 100 -0.46 11.96 -16.90
C SER A 100 -0.39 13.48 -17.05
N LEU A 101 0.46 14.13 -16.26
CA LEU A 101 0.68 15.58 -16.35
C LEU A 101 1.54 15.96 -17.57
N SER A 102 2.36 15.03 -18.06
CA SER A 102 3.28 15.27 -19.18
C SER A 102 2.73 14.82 -20.53
N ASP A 103 1.73 13.94 -20.55
CA ASP A 103 1.14 13.36 -21.75
C ASP A 103 -0.27 12.86 -21.44
N GLU A 104 -1.29 13.63 -21.79
CA GLU A 104 -2.70 13.31 -21.48
C GLU A 104 -3.17 11.96 -22.07
N LYS A 105 -2.46 11.42 -23.07
CA LYS A 105 -2.78 10.10 -23.67
C LYS A 105 -2.27 8.92 -22.84
N LYS A 106 -1.46 9.17 -21.80
CA LYS A 106 -0.92 8.13 -20.91
C LYS A 106 -1.59 8.19 -19.54
N LEU A 107 -1.88 7.02 -18.98
CA LEU A 107 -2.34 6.91 -17.61
C LEU A 107 -1.17 6.99 -16.62
N SER A 108 -1.39 7.75 -15.56
CA SER A 108 -0.56 7.86 -14.37
C SER A 108 -1.39 7.50 -13.14
N ALA A 109 -0.76 7.51 -11.96
CA ALA A 109 -1.47 7.28 -10.71
C ALA A 109 -1.08 8.34 -9.68
N THR A 110 -2.01 8.63 -8.78
CA THR A 110 -1.76 9.39 -7.55
C THR A 110 -2.06 8.48 -6.38
N SER A 111 -1.11 8.40 -5.44
CA SER A 111 -1.20 7.49 -4.31
C SER A 111 -1.19 8.24 -2.98
N SER A 112 -2.08 7.82 -2.09
CA SER A 112 -2.07 8.18 -0.67
C SER A 112 -1.45 7.03 0.11
N VAL A 113 -0.45 7.33 0.93
CA VAL A 113 0.36 6.34 1.65
C VAL A 113 0.17 6.50 3.14
N ILE A 114 -0.16 5.41 3.82
CA ILE A 114 -0.17 5.30 5.28
C ILE A 114 0.86 4.25 5.67
N ASN A 115 2.00 4.70 6.19
CA ASN A 115 3.12 3.83 6.54
C ASN A 115 3.23 3.73 8.07
N ILE A 116 3.46 2.51 8.58
CA ILE A 116 3.81 2.32 9.99
C ILE A 116 5.21 2.87 10.22
N ILE A 117 5.43 3.56 11.33
CA ILE A 117 6.71 4.22 11.60
C ILE A 117 7.83 3.16 11.65
N GLY A 118 8.97 3.47 11.04
CA GLY A 118 10.13 2.57 10.96
C GLY A 118 10.08 1.55 9.80
N HIS A 119 8.93 1.40 9.15
CA HIS A 119 8.74 0.46 8.05
C HIS A 119 9.12 1.08 6.70
N LYS A 120 9.58 0.25 5.76
CA LYS A 120 10.03 0.67 4.41
C LYS A 120 9.22 0.01 3.29
N ASP A 121 8.11 -0.62 3.65
CA ASP A 121 7.26 -1.43 2.77
C ASP A 121 6.49 -0.60 1.75
N GLU A 122 6.38 0.72 1.98
CA GLU A 122 5.78 1.67 1.03
C GLU A 122 6.28 1.43 -0.39
N TYR A 123 7.58 1.24 -0.58
CA TYR A 123 8.17 1.15 -1.91
C TYR A 123 7.49 0.08 -2.77
N ILE A 124 7.27 -1.10 -2.18
CA ILE A 124 6.70 -2.25 -2.87
C ILE A 124 5.19 -2.07 -3.02
N CYS A 125 4.50 -1.74 -1.93
CA CYS A 125 3.03 -1.58 -1.95
C CYS A 125 2.61 -0.47 -2.92
N ARG A 126 3.34 0.64 -2.95
CA ARG A 126 3.10 1.75 -3.86
C ARG A 126 3.38 1.37 -5.31
N TYR A 127 4.48 0.67 -5.57
CA TYR A 127 4.77 0.20 -6.93
C TYR A 127 3.65 -0.70 -7.46
N ILE A 128 3.20 -1.67 -6.66
CA ILE A 128 2.11 -2.58 -7.03
C ILE A 128 0.82 -1.78 -7.27
N GLY A 129 0.43 -0.93 -6.32
CA GLY A 129 -0.78 -0.11 -6.40
C GLY A 129 -0.81 0.82 -7.61
N GLU A 130 0.26 1.59 -7.84
CA GLU A 130 0.34 2.49 -9.00
C GLU A 130 0.35 1.71 -10.33
N SER A 131 1.02 0.56 -10.39
CA SER A 131 1.11 -0.24 -11.61
C SER A 131 -0.24 -0.82 -12.01
N PHE A 132 -0.99 -1.40 -11.06
CA PHE A 132 -2.35 -1.87 -11.33
C PHE A 132 -3.29 -0.71 -11.68
N ALA A 133 -3.21 0.41 -10.96
CA ALA A 133 -4.07 1.56 -11.23
C ALA A 133 -3.89 2.06 -12.67
N LYS A 134 -2.63 2.20 -13.13
CA LYS A 134 -2.31 2.60 -14.51
C LYS A 134 -2.76 1.56 -15.54
N LYS A 135 -2.49 0.28 -15.28
CA LYS A 135 -2.74 -0.82 -16.23
C LYS A 135 -4.23 -1.03 -16.47
N TYR A 136 -5.02 -1.02 -15.41
CA TYR A 136 -6.44 -1.35 -15.46
C TYR A 136 -7.36 -0.13 -15.44
N ASN A 137 -6.81 1.08 -15.27
CA ASN A 137 -7.57 2.32 -15.10
C ASN A 137 -8.58 2.21 -13.95
N SER A 138 -8.11 1.70 -12.81
CA SER A 138 -8.94 1.34 -11.65
C SER A 138 -8.37 1.86 -10.34
N VAL A 139 -9.23 2.03 -9.34
CA VAL A 139 -8.80 2.31 -7.96
C VAL A 139 -8.17 1.04 -7.37
N VAL A 140 -7.04 1.20 -6.67
CA VAL A 140 -6.31 0.08 -6.08
C VAL A 140 -5.92 0.38 -4.65
N VAL A 141 -6.24 -0.51 -3.72
CA VAL A 141 -5.63 -0.53 -2.39
C VAL A 141 -4.59 -1.64 -2.36
N CYS A 142 -3.36 -1.31 -1.98
CA CYS A 142 -2.30 -2.29 -1.73
C CYS A 142 -1.77 -2.15 -0.31
N SER A 143 -1.79 -3.23 0.47
CA SER A 143 -1.33 -3.24 1.85
C SER A 143 -0.42 -4.43 2.14
N GLY A 144 0.48 -4.26 3.10
CA GLY A 144 1.26 -5.36 3.67
C GLY A 144 2.70 -5.00 3.95
N GLY A 145 3.59 -5.99 3.91
CA GLY A 145 4.97 -5.83 4.34
C GLY A 145 5.83 -7.07 4.09
N PHE A 146 7.15 -6.87 4.15
CA PHE A 146 8.15 -7.92 3.97
C PHE A 146 9.27 -7.77 4.98
N HIS A 147 9.42 -8.75 5.87
CA HIS A 147 10.43 -8.69 6.94
C HIS A 147 11.46 -9.80 6.81
N ILE A 148 12.74 -9.41 6.78
CA ILE A 148 13.87 -10.32 6.96
C ILE A 148 14.88 -9.61 7.87
N ASP A 149 15.34 -10.31 8.90
CA ASP A 149 16.35 -9.77 9.80
C ASP A 149 17.66 -9.51 9.04
N ASN A 150 18.21 -8.32 9.22
CA ASN A 150 19.47 -7.89 8.58
C ASN A 150 19.49 -8.03 7.05
N ILE A 151 18.35 -7.80 6.38
CA ILE A 151 18.25 -7.88 4.92
C ILE A 151 19.32 -7.00 4.23
N SER A 152 20.09 -7.62 3.33
CA SER A 152 21.13 -6.92 2.58
C SER A 152 20.56 -6.10 1.43
N LYS A 153 21.30 -5.08 0.97
CA LYS A 153 20.90 -4.30 -0.22
C LYS A 153 20.69 -5.16 -1.46
N LYS A 154 21.50 -6.21 -1.65
CA LYS A 154 21.39 -7.12 -2.79
C LYS A 154 20.06 -7.89 -2.75
N GLN A 155 19.66 -8.36 -1.56
CA GLN A 155 18.38 -9.05 -1.35
C GLN A 155 17.18 -8.11 -1.54
N ILE A 156 17.28 -6.86 -1.07
CA ILE A 156 16.25 -5.84 -1.33
C ILE A 156 16.06 -5.61 -2.83
N GLU A 157 17.15 -5.49 -3.59
CA GLU A 157 17.06 -5.29 -5.05
C GLU A 157 16.54 -6.55 -5.77
N GLU A 158 16.90 -7.75 -5.32
CA GLU A 158 16.32 -9.01 -5.83
C GLU A 158 14.80 -9.03 -5.62
N LEU A 159 14.31 -8.71 -4.42
CA LEU A 159 12.89 -8.60 -4.11
C LEU A 159 12.20 -7.58 -5.02
N LYS A 160 12.74 -6.37 -5.14
CA LYS A 160 12.17 -5.32 -6.00
C LYS A 160 12.08 -5.77 -7.46
N ASN A 161 13.15 -6.35 -8.00
CA ASN A 161 13.17 -6.80 -9.40
C ASN A 161 12.17 -7.94 -9.63
N SER A 162 12.13 -8.91 -8.71
CA SER A 162 11.17 -10.01 -8.79
C SER A 162 9.72 -9.51 -8.79
N VAL A 163 9.39 -8.56 -7.92
CA VAL A 163 8.04 -7.96 -7.89
C VAL A 163 7.75 -7.23 -9.20
N ARG A 164 8.68 -6.45 -9.75
CA ARG A 164 8.50 -5.77 -11.05
C ARG A 164 8.20 -6.76 -12.17
N GLU A 165 9.01 -7.81 -12.29
CA GLU A 165 8.82 -8.84 -13.31
C GLU A 165 7.46 -9.56 -13.18
N LEU A 166 7.01 -9.81 -11.96
CA LEU A 166 5.69 -10.40 -11.73
C LEU A 166 4.57 -9.45 -12.15
N ILE A 167 4.61 -8.19 -11.72
CA ILE A 167 3.55 -7.21 -12.04
C ILE A 167 3.49 -6.92 -13.54
N GLU A 168 4.62 -6.94 -14.25
CA GLU A 168 4.63 -6.78 -15.71
C GLU A 168 3.96 -7.95 -16.44
N LYS A 169 4.00 -9.16 -15.87
CA LYS A 169 3.37 -10.36 -16.43
C LYS A 169 1.87 -10.46 -16.14
N ILE A 170 1.38 -9.84 -15.05
CA ILE A 170 -0.04 -9.81 -14.67
C ILE A 170 -0.74 -8.68 -15.39
#